data_AF-A0A366EJL5-F1
#
_entry.id   AF-A0A366EJL5-F1
#
_cell.length_a   1.000
_cell.length_b   1.000
_cell.length_c   1.000
_cell.angle_alpha   90.00
_cell.angle_beta   90.00
_cell.angle_gamma   90.00
#
_symmetry.space_group_name_H-M   'P 1'
#
loop_
_entity.id
_entity.type
_entity.pdbx_description
1 polymer ?
#
loop_
_entity_poly.entity_id
_entity_poly.type
_entity_poly.pdbx_seq_one_letter_code
_entity_poly.pdbx_strand_id
1 'polypeptide(L)' 'MRRRDGVGGGQLNFLRPFARPDSSRICIKVINHFGDEVQKVFRV' A
#
# COMPACT_ATOMS: atom_id res chain seq x y z
N MET A 1 -6.10 -23.80 -29.52
CA MET A 1 -4.77 -23.19 -29.35
C MET A 1 -4.91 -21.99 -28.42
N ARG A 2 -4.58 -22.16 -27.13
CA ARG A 2 -4.82 -21.15 -26.09
C ARG A 2 -3.74 -20.08 -26.13
N ARG A 3 -4.09 -18.83 -26.43
CA ARG A 3 -3.21 -17.67 -26.25
C ARG A 3 -3.35 -17.14 -24.83
N ARG A 4 -2.53 -17.69 -23.94
CA ARG A 4 -1.93 -16.98 -22.81
C ARG A 4 -0.74 -16.22 -23.45
N ASP A 5 -0.51 -14.93 -23.25
CA ASP A 5 0.31 -14.39 -22.14
C ASP A 5 0.31 -12.85 -22.19
N GLY A 6 0.38 -12.21 -21.03
CA GLY A 6 0.74 -10.79 -20.94
C GLY A 6 -0.03 -9.88 -19.98
N VAL A 7 -0.79 -10.40 -18.99
CA VAL A 7 -1.11 -9.58 -17.81
C VAL A 7 0.03 -9.76 -16.82
N GLY A 8 0.81 -8.70 -16.65
CA GLY A 8 1.92 -8.67 -15.70
C GLY A 8 2.46 -7.28 -15.47
N GLY A 9 1.62 -6.25 -15.60
CA GLY A 9 1.93 -4.95 -15.00
C GLY A 9 1.95 -5.16 -13.49
N GLY A 10 3.13 -5.46 -12.95
CA GLY A 10 3.35 -5.57 -11.52
C GLY A 10 2.86 -4.28 -10.89
N GLN A 11 1.71 -4.35 -10.24
CA GLN A 11 1.16 -3.25 -9.47
C GLN A 11 2.26 -2.83 -8.50
N LEU A 12 2.85 -1.65 -8.72
CA LEU A 12 3.79 -1.03 -7.79
C LEU A 12 2.98 -0.70 -6.54
N ASN A 13 2.84 -1.69 -5.66
CA ASN A 13 1.92 -1.70 -4.53
C ASN A 13 2.27 -0.63 -3.48
N PHE A 14 3.39 0.06 -3.66
CA PHE A 14 3.92 1.16 -2.85
C PHE A 14 3.00 2.40 -2.80
N LEU A 15 2.32 2.71 -3.90
CA LEU A 15 1.55 3.94 -4.06
C LEU A 15 0.04 3.77 -3.83
N ARG A 16 -0.43 2.57 -3.49
CA ARG A 16 -1.85 2.36 -3.23
C ARG A 16 -2.26 3.19 -1.99
N PRO A 17 -3.29 4.05 -2.10
CA PRO A 17 -3.76 4.82 -0.94
C PRO A 17 -4.27 3.87 0.13
N PHE A 18 -3.87 4.09 1.39
CA PHE A 18 -4.47 3.39 2.52
C PHE A 18 -5.83 4.00 2.89
N ALA A 19 -6.69 3.19 3.48
CA ALA A 19 -7.97 3.66 4.00
C ALA A 19 -7.75 4.79 5.00
N ARG A 20 -8.55 5.86 4.87
CA ARG A 20 -8.49 6.98 5.82
C ARG A 20 -8.85 6.46 7.22
N PRO A 21 -8.09 6.83 8.26
CA PRO A 21 -8.44 6.46 9.62
C PRO A 21 -9.71 7.19 10.08
N ASP A 22 -10.40 6.61 11.08
CA ASP A 22 -11.52 7.26 11.76
C ASP A 22 -11.12 8.62 12.35
N SER A 23 -12.09 9.51 12.57
CA SER A 23 -11.89 10.78 13.25
C SER A 23 -11.16 10.60 14.59
N SER A 24 -10.24 11.52 14.92
CA SER A 24 -9.39 11.50 16.12
C SER A 24 -8.26 10.46 16.13
N ARG A 25 -7.85 9.97 14.96
CA ARG A 25 -6.67 9.09 14.84
C ARG A 25 -5.68 9.63 13.82
N ILE A 26 -4.40 9.54 14.14
CA ILE A 26 -3.30 9.86 13.22
C ILE A 26 -2.73 8.53 12.72
N CYS A 27 -2.67 8.36 11.41
CA CYS A 27 -2.06 7.20 10.79
C CYS A 27 -0.72 7.58 10.15
N ILE A 28 0.35 6.91 10.55
CA ILE A 28 1.68 7.07 9.97
C ILE A 28 2.00 5.85 9.12
N LYS A 29 2.42 6.08 7.87
CA LYS A 29 2.94 5.06 6.96
C LYS A 29 4.43 5.30 6.78
N VAL A 30 5.23 4.28 7.07
CA VAL A 30 6.67 4.26 6.79
C VAL A 30 6.89 3.28 5.66
N ILE A 31 7.50 3.76 4.58
CA ILE A 31 7.97 2.93 3.47
C ILE A 31 9.48 3.03 3.46
N ASN A 32 10.18 1.91 3.64
CA ASN A 32 11.62 1.91 3.49
C ASN A 32 12.00 1.80 2.00
N HIS A 33 13.26 2.07 1.69
CA HIS A 33 13.77 1.99 0.31
C HIS A 33 13.91 0.56 -0.21
N PHE A 34 13.78 -0.44 0.66
CA PHE A 34 13.70 -1.86 0.28
C PHE A 34 12.28 -2.28 -0.12
N GLY A 35 11.29 -1.41 0.06
CA GLY A 35 9.90 -1.66 -0.28
C GLY A 35 9.06 -2.26 0.84
N ASP A 36 9.58 -2.36 2.06
CA ASP A 36 8.76 -2.75 3.21
C ASP A 36 7.87 -1.59 3.64
N GLU A 37 6.62 -1.92 3.95
CA GLU A 37 5.62 -0.97 4.38
C GLU A 37 5.15 -1.32 5.79
N VAL A 38 5.23 -0.35 6.70
CA VAL A 38 4.68 -0.45 8.05
C VAL A 38 3.68 0.67 8.28
N GLN A 39 2.51 0.34 8.82
CA GLN A 39 1.47 1.28 9.19
C GLN A 39 1.24 1.24 10.70
N LYS A 40 1.15 2.42 11.34
CA LYS A 40 0.80 2.54 12.75
C LYS A 40 -0.23 3.64 12.96
N VAL A 41 -1.24 3.37 13.79
CA VAL A 41 -2.34 4.27 14.09
C VAL A 41 -2.25 4.72 15.55
N PHE A 42 -2.34 6.03 15.77
CA PHE A 42 -2.27 6.66 17.09
C PHE A 42 -3.59 7.37 17.44
N ARG A 43 -3.95 7.27 18.72
CA ARG A 43 -4.85 8.16 19.48
C ARG A 43 -4.43 9.63 19.32
N VAL A 44 -5.28 10.57 18.92
CA VAL A 44 -5.05 11.99 19.30
C VAL A 44 -5.40 12.18 20.76
#